data_AF-A0A6B2GDF9-F1
#
_entry.id   AF-A0A6B2GDF9-F1
#
_cell.length_a   1.000
_cell.length_b   1.000
_cell.length_c   1.000
_cell.angle_alpha   90.00
_cell.angle_beta   90.00
_cell.angle_gamma   90.00
#
_symmetry.space_group_name_H-M   'P 1'
#
loop_
_entity.id
_entity.type
_entity.pdbx_description
1 polymer ?
#
loop_
_entity_poly.entity_id
_entity_poly.type
_entity_poly.pdbx_seq_one_letter_code
_entity_poly.pdbx_strand_id
1 'polypeptide(L)' 'MSKNNNDIICVGEALIDFIGDELATNLTQTKSFSKYVGGSPTNVAKNMAQLGFNSTLI' A
#
# COMPACT_ATOMS: atom_id res chain seq x y z
N MET A 1 -11.89 29.70 -7.50
CA MET A 1 -10.78 28.86 -7.01
C MET A 1 -10.74 27.57 -7.82
N SER A 2 -9.69 27.34 -8.61
CA SER A 2 -9.41 26.02 -9.18
C SER A 2 -9.00 25.10 -8.04
N LYS A 3 -9.77 24.04 -7.76
CA LYS A 3 -9.61 23.20 -6.57
C LYS A 3 -8.90 21.90 -6.94
N ASN A 4 -7.60 21.99 -7.23
CA ASN A 4 -6.70 20.84 -7.39
C ASN A 4 -5.73 20.81 -6.20
N ASN A 5 -6.24 20.61 -4.99
CA ASN A 5 -5.42 20.60 -3.78
C ASN A 5 -5.18 19.16 -3.34
N ASN A 6 -4.15 18.52 -3.91
CA ASN A 6 -3.59 17.32 -3.30
C ASN A 6 -2.78 17.78 -2.08
N ASP A 7 -3.21 17.40 -0.88
CA ASP A 7 -2.49 17.71 0.36
C ASP A 7 -1.18 16.92 0.43
N ILE A 8 -1.14 15.74 -0.20
CA ILE A 8 0.06 14.93 -0.36
C ILE A 8 0.07 14.25 -1.74
N ILE A 9 1.25 14.24 -2.36
CA ILE A 9 1.55 13.45 -3.56
C ILE A 9 2.66 12.48 -3.20
N CYS A 10 2.38 11.19 -3.29
CA CYS A 10 3.37 10.13 -3.15
C CYS A 10 3.75 9.64 -4.56
N VAL A 11 5.04 9.52 -4.84
CA VAL A 11 5.53 9.06 -6.14
C VAL A 11 6.27 7.75 -5.96
N GLY A 12 5.87 6.72 -6.72
CA GLY A 12 6.57 5.45 -6.77
C GLY A 12 5.63 4.28 -7.06
N GLU A 13 5.94 3.11 -6.50
CA GLU A 13 5.29 1.86 -6.91
C GLU A 13 4.09 1.45 -6.04
N ALA A 14 3.11 0.84 -6.69
CA ALA A 14 2.06 0.05 -6.08
C ALA A 14 2.38 -1.44 -6.25
N LEU A 15 2.46 -2.15 -5.13
CA LEU A 15 2.79 -3.58 -5.09
C LEU A 15 1.64 -4.39 -4.50
N ILE A 16 1.70 -5.70 -4.68
CA ILE A 16 0.87 -6.66 -3.97
C ILE A 16 1.81 -7.48 -3.09
N ASP A 17 1.64 -7.35 -1.77
CA ASP A 17 2.37 -8.16 -0.81
C ASP A 17 1.63 -9.48 -0.63
N PHE A 18 2.32 -10.58 -0.93
CA PHE A 18 1.83 -11.93 -0.64
C PHE A 18 2.38 -12.35 0.72
N ILE A 19 1.54 -12.28 1.75
CA ILE A 19 1.92 -12.67 3.11
C ILE A 19 1.37 -14.07 3.36
N GLY A 20 2.23 -14.97 3.85
CA GLY A 20 1.87 -16.33 4.16
C GLY A 20 0.83 -16.40 5.28
N ASP A 21 -0.21 -17.20 5.09
CA ASP A 21 -1.29 -17.36 6.07
C ASP A 21 -0.83 -18.16 7.30
N GLU A 22 0.21 -18.98 7.13
CA GLU A 22 0.80 -19.78 8.19
C GLU A 22 2.23 -19.31 8.54
N LEU A 23 2.61 -19.47 9.81
CA LEU A 23 4.01 -19.31 10.22
C LEU A 23 4.83 -20.48 9.67
N ALA A 24 5.65 -20.19 8.68
CA ALA A 24 6.59 -21.14 8.07
C ALA A 24 8.01 -20.58 8.12
N THR A 25 9.01 -21.47 8.24
CA THR A 25 10.42 -21.07 8.25
C THR A 25 10.91 -20.70 6.85
N ASN A 26 10.29 -21.24 5.80
CA ASN A 26 10.66 -21.00 4.40
C ASN A 26 9.42 -20.75 3.52
N LEU A 27 9.55 -19.91 2.51
CA LEU A 27 8.48 -19.62 1.53
C LEU A 27 7.97 -20.87 0.80
N THR A 28 8.85 -21.85 0.54
CA THR A 28 8.47 -23.12 -0.12
C THR A 28 7.56 -24.00 0.72
N GLN A 29 7.46 -23.73 2.02
CA GLN A 29 6.60 -24.47 2.96
C GLN A 29 5.27 -23.74 3.23
N THR A 30 5.16 -22.48 2.85
CA THR A 30 3.91 -21.72 2.94
C THR A 30 2.91 -22.29 1.94
N LYS A 31 1.73 -22.66 2.42
CA LYS A 31 0.71 -23.34 1.59
C LYS A 31 -0.24 -22.36 0.95
N SER A 32 -0.51 -21.25 1.63
CA SER A 32 -1.44 -20.24 1.18
C SER A 32 -0.94 -18.84 1.50
N PHE A 33 -1.32 -17.89 0.63
CA PHE A 33 -0.93 -16.50 0.73
C PHE A 33 -2.16 -15.61 0.58
N SER A 34 -2.28 -14.65 1.50
CA SER A 34 -3.23 -13.55 1.40
C SER A 34 -2.58 -12.36 0.69
N LYS A 35 -3.38 -11.67 -0.12
CA LYS A 35 -2.95 -10.50 -0.89
C LYS A 35 -3.19 -9.23 -0.08
N TYR A 36 -2.16 -8.40 0.04
CA TYR A 36 -2.21 -7.10 0.67
C TYR A 36 -1.70 -6.01 -0.27
N VAL A 37 -2.16 -4.78 -0.05
CA VAL A 37 -1.59 -3.61 -0.75
C VAL A 37 -0.19 -3.38 -0.19
N GLY A 38 0.80 -3.34 -1.07
CA GLY A 38 2.21 -3.10 -0.77
C GLY A 38 2.76 -1.86 -1.46
N GLY A 39 4.04 -1.59 -1.22
CA GLY A 39 4.76 -0.42 -1.73
C GLY A 39 4.78 0.73 -0.72
N SER A 40 5.98 1.25 -0.43
CA SER A 40 6.16 2.30 0.59
C SER A 40 5.40 3.60 0.24
N PRO A 41 5.51 4.15 -0.99
CA PRO A 41 4.73 5.33 -1.38
C PRO A 41 3.21 5.08 -1.37
N THR A 42 2.79 3.88 -1.77
CA THR A 42 1.38 3.47 -1.76
C THR A 42 0.81 3.41 -0.34
N ASN A 43 1.56 2.86 0.61
CA ASN A 43 1.14 2.78 2.00
C ASN A 43 1.03 4.17 2.65
N VAL A 44 1.96 5.08 2.36
CA VAL A 44 1.87 6.48 2.81
C VAL A 44 0.61 7.13 2.21
N ALA A 45 0.41 7.03 0.90
CA ALA A 45 -0.74 7.64 0.23
C ALA A 45 -2.07 7.13 0.81
N LYS A 46 -2.19 5.81 1.00
CA LYS A 46 -3.38 5.15 1.56
C LYS A 46 -3.66 5.61 2.99
N ASN A 47 -2.66 5.61 3.86
CA ASN A 47 -2.85 5.98 5.27
C ASN A 47 -3.22 7.47 5.40
N MET A 48 -2.64 8.35 4.59
CA MET A 48 -3.01 9.77 4.58
C MET A 48 -4.46 9.97 4.13
N ALA A 49 -4.92 9.22 3.13
CA ALA A 49 -6.34 9.23 2.74
C ALA A 49 -7.25 8.76 3.88
N GLN A 50 -6.87 7.71 4.62
CA GLN A 50 -7.63 7.22 5.79
C GLN A 50 -7.70 8.23 6.94
N LEU A 51 -6.72 9.12 7.05
CA LEU A 51 -6.70 10.22 8.02
C LEU A 51 -7.48 11.46 7.54
N GLY A 52 -8.06 11.44 6.34
CA GLY A 52 -8.91 12.52 5.81
C GLY A 52 -8.20 13.55 4.93
N PHE A 53 -6.94 13.32 4.55
CA PHE A 53 -6.22 14.17 3.61
C PHE A 53 -6.55 13.81 2.16
N ASN A 54 -6.51 14.80 1.26
CA ASN A 54 -6.58 14.53 -0.18
C ASN A 54 -5.21 14.04 -0.69
N SER A 55 -5.08 12.73 -0.82
CA SER A 55 -3.82 12.04 -1.13
C SER A 55 -3.85 11.45 -2.54
N THR A 56 -2.77 11.64 -3.31
CA THR A 56 -2.59 11.08 -4.66
C THR A 56 -1.31 10.26 -4.74
N LEU A 57 -1.40 9.06 -5.32
CA LEU A 57 -0.25 8.24 -5.72
C LEU A 57 -0.01 8.40 -7.22
N ILE A 58 1.26 8.59 -7.62
CA ILE A 58 1.71 8.64 -9.02
C ILE A 58 2.75 7.53 -9.25
#